data_AF-A0A941W5T1-F1
#
_entry.id   AF-A0A941W5T1-F1
#
_cell.length_a   1.000
_cell.length_b   1.000
_cell.length_c   1.000
_cell.angle_alpha   90.00
_cell.angle_beta   90.00
_cell.angle_gamma   90.00
#
_symmetry.space_group_name_H-M   'P 1'
#
loop_
_entity.id
_entity.type
_entity.pdbx_description
1 polymer ?
#
loop_
_entity_poly.entity_id
_entity_poly.type
_entity_poly.pdbx_seq_one_letter_code
_entity_poly.pdbx_strand_id
1 'polypeptide(L)'
;MAVACPIVNSYKRMGVGAPTSGATWAPAYAAYGGNNRTQMIRVPEPDRIEVRLGDGAANPYLMFAAMLACGLDGVDNEMDPGDPNTDNLYEMSADEVAARGIAVLPPTLLHAADNLATDEVLADGLGQTADGPYRDYFVKVKREEFLAHHHEVAAAEIDNYLTLF
;
A
#
# COMPACT_ATOMS: atom_id res chain seq x y z
N MET A 1 -4.57 0.14 0.17
CA MET A 1 -3.48 -0.69 -0.37
C MET A 1 -3.93 -2.01 -1.00
N ALA A 2 -4.76 -2.82 -0.34
CA ALA A 2 -5.14 -4.15 -0.82
C ALA A 2 -5.68 -4.18 -2.27
N VAL A 3 -6.35 -3.12 -2.72
CA VAL A 3 -6.85 -3.00 -4.10
C VAL A 3 -5.73 -2.69 -5.12
N ALA A 4 -4.81 -1.78 -4.78
CA ALA A 4 -3.72 -1.34 -5.66
C ALA A 4 -2.48 -2.27 -5.63
N CYS A 5 -2.40 -3.13 -4.62
CA CYS A 5 -1.33 -4.10 -4.38
C CYS A 5 -1.97 -5.45 -4.01
N PRO A 6 -2.61 -6.14 -4.99
CA PRO A 6 -3.60 -7.16 -4.67
C PRO A 6 -3.04 -8.56 -4.48
N ILE A 7 -1.73 -8.77 -4.59
CA ILE A 7 -1.12 -10.10 -4.43
C ILE A 7 -0.03 -10.10 -3.38
N VAL A 8 0.30 -11.27 -2.83
CA VAL A 8 1.36 -11.38 -1.80
C VAL A 8 2.70 -10.83 -2.30
N ASN A 9 3.02 -11.04 -3.57
CA ASN A 9 4.26 -10.53 -4.17
C ASN A 9 4.33 -8.99 -4.25
N SER A 10 3.17 -8.29 -4.27
CA SER A 10 3.10 -6.83 -4.28
C SER A 10 3.78 -6.18 -3.09
N TYR A 11 3.87 -6.90 -1.96
CA TYR A 11 4.43 -6.39 -0.71
C TYR A 11 5.93 -6.66 -0.61
N LYS A 12 6.46 -7.64 -1.37
CA LYS A 12 7.89 -7.94 -1.41
C LYS A 12 8.72 -6.81 -2.03
N ARG A 13 8.09 -5.87 -2.75
CA ARG A 13 8.75 -4.65 -3.26
C ARG A 13 8.84 -3.55 -2.21
N MET A 14 8.03 -3.62 -1.16
CA MET A 14 7.96 -2.64 -0.08
C MET A 14 9.04 -2.99 0.94
N GLY A 15 9.84 -2.03 1.38
CA GLY A 15 10.89 -2.28 2.36
C GLY A 15 12.09 -3.09 1.86
N VAL A 16 12.20 -3.37 0.56
CA VAL A 16 13.49 -3.77 -0.02
C VAL A 16 14.42 -2.58 0.20
N GLY A 17 15.57 -2.79 0.82
CA GLY A 17 16.60 -1.75 0.94
C GLY A 17 16.94 -1.20 -0.45
N ALA A 18 17.61 -0.04 -0.50
CA ALA A 18 18.03 0.55 -1.76
C ALA A 18 18.68 -0.53 -2.66
N PRO A 19 18.13 -0.82 -3.85
CA PRO A 19 18.76 -1.74 -4.80
C PRO A 19 20.15 -1.20 -5.11
N THR A 20 20.99 -2.00 -5.76
CA THR A 20 22.34 -1.58 -6.19
C THR A 20 22.35 -0.31 -7.05
N SER A 21 21.20 0.08 -7.63
CA SER A 21 21.01 1.37 -8.32
C SER A 21 20.75 2.58 -7.39
N GLY A 22 20.68 2.38 -6.07
CA GLY A 22 20.56 3.43 -5.06
C GLY A 22 19.13 3.85 -4.68
N ALA A 23 18.07 3.30 -5.28
CA ALA A 23 16.69 3.66 -4.91
C ALA A 23 15.68 2.55 -5.23
N THR A 24 14.90 2.11 -4.23
CA THR A 24 13.69 1.33 -4.51
C THR A 24 12.68 2.29 -5.12
N TRP A 25 12.05 1.88 -6.21
CA TRP A 25 11.04 2.72 -6.86
C TRP A 25 9.67 2.60 -6.20
N ALA A 26 9.57 1.86 -5.09
CA ALA A 26 8.35 1.63 -4.34
C ALA A 26 8.35 2.44 -3.02
N PRO A 27 7.26 3.15 -2.70
CA PRO A 27 7.14 3.89 -1.44
C PRO A 27 7.00 2.94 -0.25
N ALA A 28 7.48 3.30 0.94
CA ALA A 28 7.28 2.54 2.18
C ALA A 28 6.39 3.27 3.20
N TYR A 29 6.15 4.56 2.98
CA TYR A 29 5.48 5.45 3.93
C TYR A 29 4.36 6.23 3.25
N ALA A 30 3.27 6.48 3.97
CA ALA A 30 2.15 7.30 3.54
C ALA A 30 2.49 8.79 3.67
N ALA A 31 3.31 9.27 2.74
CA ALA A 31 3.71 10.67 2.66
C ALA A 31 3.46 11.24 1.26
N TYR A 32 3.27 12.55 1.20
CA TYR A 32 3.20 13.31 -0.03
C TYR A 32 4.21 14.44 -0.03
N GLY A 33 4.58 14.91 -1.22
CA GLY A 33 5.51 16.03 -1.36
C GLY A 33 5.74 16.41 -2.81
N GLY A 34 6.71 17.29 -3.05
CA GLY A 34 7.07 17.76 -4.39
C GLY A 34 7.67 16.67 -5.29
N ASN A 35 8.70 17.03 -6.06
CA ASN A 35 9.33 16.12 -7.02
C ASN A 35 10.27 15.09 -6.35
N ASN A 36 9.78 14.35 -5.36
CA ASN A 36 10.53 13.37 -4.58
C ASN A 36 9.95 11.96 -4.78
N ARG A 37 10.83 11.01 -5.15
CA ARG A 37 10.47 9.64 -5.50
C ARG A 37 10.37 8.69 -4.30
N THR A 38 10.69 9.16 -3.10
CA THR A 38 10.51 8.41 -1.86
C THR A 38 9.11 8.54 -1.28
N GLN A 39 8.32 9.51 -1.77
CA GLN A 39 6.94 9.73 -1.35
C GLN A 39 6.01 8.68 -1.98
N MET A 40 4.91 8.37 -1.29
CA MET A 40 3.81 7.60 -1.89
C MET A 40 3.06 8.43 -2.92
N ILE A 41 2.77 9.69 -2.59
CA ILE A 41 2.13 10.65 -3.48
C ILE A 41 3.16 11.70 -3.89
N ARG A 42 3.51 11.72 -5.18
CA ARG A 42 4.47 12.69 -5.73
C ARG A 42 3.71 13.77 -6.50
N VAL A 43 4.06 15.03 -6.26
CA VAL A 43 3.54 16.21 -6.96
C VAL A 43 4.67 16.79 -7.80
N PRO A 44 4.88 16.30 -9.05
CA PRO A 44 6.04 16.69 -9.85
C PRO A 44 5.91 18.10 -10.43
N GLU A 45 4.69 18.57 -10.65
CA GLU A 45 4.33 19.87 -11.23
C GLU A 45 2.92 20.26 -10.76
N PRO A 46 2.52 21.55 -10.89
CA PRO A 46 1.16 21.98 -10.56
C PRO A 46 0.10 21.13 -11.27
N ASP A 47 -1.03 20.91 -10.60
CA ASP A 47 -2.20 20.19 -11.12
C ASP A 47 -1.97 18.72 -11.48
N ARG A 48 -0.85 18.12 -11.04
CA ARG A 48 -0.53 16.72 -11.28
C ARG A 48 -0.20 15.99 -9.99
N ILE A 49 -0.87 14.85 -9.80
CA ILE A 49 -0.63 13.92 -8.70
C ILE A 49 -0.20 12.57 -9.27
N GLU A 50 0.92 12.04 -8.79
CA GLU A 50 1.43 10.70 -9.11
C GLU A 50 1.30 9.81 -7.88
N VAL A 51 0.36 8.86 -7.90
CA VAL A 51 0.23 7.83 -6.86
C VAL A 51 1.15 6.66 -7.20
N ARG A 52 2.25 6.52 -6.47
CA ARG A 52 3.33 5.54 -6.74
C ARG A 52 3.09 4.17 -6.12
N LEU A 53 1.92 4.00 -5.51
CA LEU A 53 1.57 2.82 -4.75
C LEU A 53 1.22 1.63 -5.64
N GLY A 54 0.48 1.81 -6.73
CA GLY A 54 -0.01 0.68 -7.54
C GLY A 54 1.09 -0.11 -8.25
N ASP A 55 0.91 -1.41 -8.39
CA ASP A 55 1.77 -2.26 -9.23
C ASP A 55 0.98 -2.92 -10.38
N GLY A 56 1.70 -3.62 -11.26
CA GLY A 56 1.12 -4.23 -12.47
C GLY A 56 0.16 -5.39 -12.23
N ALA A 57 -0.01 -5.87 -10.99
CA ALA A 57 -0.99 -6.90 -10.66
C ALA A 57 -2.37 -6.31 -10.32
N ALA A 58 -2.46 -4.99 -10.09
CA ALA A 58 -3.71 -4.31 -9.79
C ALA A 58 -4.72 -4.45 -10.94
N ASN A 59 -5.98 -4.73 -10.60
CA ASN A 59 -7.07 -4.52 -11.56
C ASN A 59 -7.23 -3.00 -11.76
N PRO A 60 -7.00 -2.46 -12.97
CA PRO A 60 -6.98 -1.01 -13.19
C PRO A 60 -8.34 -0.36 -12.89
N TYR A 61 -9.45 -1.06 -13.15
CA TYR A 61 -10.79 -0.52 -12.88
C TYR A 61 -11.02 -0.35 -11.38
N LEU A 62 -10.71 -1.39 -10.59
CA LEU A 62 -10.85 -1.32 -9.13
C LEU A 62 -9.88 -0.31 -8.51
N MET A 63 -8.66 -0.23 -9.03
CA MET A 63 -7.67 0.71 -8.55
C MET A 63 -8.12 2.16 -8.77
N PHE A 64 -8.57 2.50 -9.98
CA PHE A 64 -9.05 3.86 -10.26
C PHE A 64 -10.35 4.18 -9.52
N ALA A 65 -11.27 3.23 -9.38
CA ALA A 65 -12.48 3.41 -8.56
C ALA A 65 -12.12 3.71 -7.10
N ALA A 66 -11.22 2.93 -6.51
CA ALA A 66 -10.75 3.15 -5.13
C ALA A 66 -10.05 4.51 -4.97
N MET A 67 -9.14 4.88 -5.90
CA MET A 67 -8.46 6.17 -5.86
C MET A 67 -9.43 7.35 -6.00
N LEU A 68 -10.42 7.24 -6.89
CA LEU A 68 -11.43 8.27 -7.07
C LEU A 68 -12.31 8.40 -5.82
N ALA A 69 -12.75 7.28 -5.24
CA ALA A 69 -13.56 7.29 -4.01
C ALA A 69 -12.82 7.99 -2.86
N CYS A 70 -11.58 7.60 -2.56
CA CYS A 70 -10.78 8.26 -1.53
C CYS A 70 -10.49 9.73 -1.84
N GLY A 71 -10.25 10.07 -3.11
CA GLY A 71 -9.99 11.45 -3.52
C GLY A 71 -11.20 12.36 -3.36
N LEU A 72 -12.39 11.87 -3.74
CA LEU A 72 -13.64 12.61 -3.57
C LEU A 72 -14.01 12.75 -2.09
N ASP A 73 -13.86 11.69 -1.28
CA ASP A 73 -14.08 11.76 0.16
C ASP A 73 -13.19 12.82 0.84
N GLY A 74 -11.92 12.92 0.44
CA GLY A 74 -11.03 13.97 0.94
C GLY A 74 -11.48 15.38 0.56
N VAL A 75 -12.01 15.57 -0.66
CA VAL A 75 -12.53 16.87 -1.13
C VAL A 75 -13.82 17.23 -0.41
N ASP A 76 -14.77 16.29 -0.33
CA ASP A 76 -16.10 16.52 0.27
C ASP A 76 -16.02 16.83 1.76
N ASN A 77 -15.01 16.28 2.46
CA ASN A 77 -14.78 16.52 3.88
C ASN A 77 -13.71 17.59 4.17
N GLU A 78 -13.21 18.30 3.14
CA GLU A 78 -12.17 19.33 3.26
C GLU A 78 -10.95 18.84 4.08
N MET A 79 -10.52 17.60 3.86
CA MET A 79 -9.46 16.99 4.67
C MET A 79 -8.12 17.68 4.45
N ASP A 80 -7.45 18.03 5.56
CA ASP A 80 -6.08 18.53 5.53
C ASP A 80 -5.09 17.36 5.33
N PRO A 81 -4.33 17.32 4.21
CA PRO A 81 -3.33 16.28 3.99
C PRO A 81 -2.07 16.45 4.87
N GLY A 82 -2.00 17.51 5.68
CA GLY A 82 -0.85 17.87 6.50
C GLY A 82 0.20 18.65 5.71
N ASP A 83 1.43 18.71 6.24
CA ASP A 83 2.53 19.37 5.55
C ASP A 83 3.21 18.44 4.52
N PRO A 84 3.63 18.94 3.35
CA PRO A 84 4.37 18.15 2.38
C PRO A 84 5.75 17.77 2.92
N ASN A 85 6.11 16.50 2.83
CA ASN A 85 7.45 16.04 3.18
C ASN A 85 8.46 16.44 2.10
N THR A 86 9.54 17.08 2.53
CA THR A 86 10.62 17.57 1.65
C THR A 86 11.86 16.67 1.68
N ASP A 87 12.00 15.82 2.69
CA ASP A 87 13.19 15.00 2.92
C ASP A 87 13.17 13.64 2.20
N ASN A 88 14.35 13.06 2.02
CA ASN A 88 14.55 11.72 1.49
C ASN A 88 14.21 10.66 2.56
N LEU A 89 13.04 10.03 2.45
CA LEU A 89 12.59 9.02 3.42
C LEU A 89 13.43 7.73 3.44
N TYR A 90 14.30 7.52 2.44
CA TYR A 90 15.21 6.36 2.44
C TYR A 90 16.46 6.57 3.29
N GLU A 91 16.78 7.82 3.61
CA GLU A 91 17.94 8.19 4.43
C GLU A 91 17.56 8.39 5.91
N MET A 92 16.26 8.37 6.21
CA MET A 92 15.74 8.56 7.55
C MET A 92 15.55 7.22 8.27
N SER A 93 15.78 7.23 9.57
CA SER A 93 15.42 6.11 10.44
C SER A 93 13.90 6.02 10.63
N ALA A 94 13.42 4.82 10.96
CA ALA A 94 11.98 4.61 11.22
C ALA A 94 11.46 5.49 12.38
N ASP A 95 12.29 5.73 13.40
CA ASP A 95 11.95 6.58 14.55
C ASP A 95 11.79 8.05 14.15
N GLU A 96 12.67 8.56 13.28
CA GLU A 96 12.56 9.93 12.76
C GLU A 96 11.31 10.12 11.89
N VAL A 97 10.97 9.11 11.08
CA VAL A 97 9.75 9.14 10.25
C VAL A 97 8.50 9.10 11.15
N ALA A 98 8.47 8.25 12.17
CA ALA A 98 7.37 8.15 13.12
C ALA A 98 7.21 9.42 13.96
N ALA A 99 8.30 10.07 14.37
CA ALA A 99 8.28 11.34 15.11
C ALA A 99 7.62 12.49 14.31
N ARG A 100 7.55 12.37 12.98
CA ARG A 100 6.85 13.30 12.09
C ARG A 100 5.39 12.94 11.83
N GLY A 101 4.87 11.87 12.45
CA GLY A 101 3.50 11.40 12.24
C GLY A 101 3.29 10.74 10.88
N ILE A 102 4.35 10.40 10.15
CA ILE A 102 4.23 9.73 8.84
C ILE A 102 3.97 8.24 9.06
N ALA A 103 2.83 7.76 8.57
CA ALA A 103 2.44 6.37 8.75
C ALA A 103 3.24 5.42 7.84
N VAL A 104 3.55 4.23 8.37
CA VAL A 104 4.14 3.12 7.60
C VAL A 104 3.05 2.42 6.80
N LEU A 105 3.35 2.09 5.55
CA LEU A 105 2.42 1.33 4.71
C LEU A 105 2.31 -0.13 5.18
N PRO A 106 1.12 -0.77 5.06
CA PRO A 106 0.93 -2.18 5.39
C PRO A 106 2.03 -3.10 4.83
N PRO A 107 2.70 -3.90 5.69
CA PRO A 107 3.85 -4.70 5.26
C PRO A 107 3.48 -6.00 4.54
N THR A 108 2.22 -6.45 4.61
CA THR A 108 1.76 -7.67 3.94
C THR A 108 0.35 -7.51 3.37
N LEU A 109 -0.04 -8.43 2.47
CA LEU A 109 -1.40 -8.49 1.94
C LEU A 109 -2.44 -8.66 3.05
N LEU A 110 -2.12 -9.43 4.09
CA LEU A 110 -3.01 -9.61 5.24
C LEU A 110 -3.28 -8.28 5.96
N HIS A 111 -2.24 -7.53 6.33
CA HIS A 111 -2.39 -6.23 6.98
C HIS A 111 -3.19 -5.24 6.11
N ALA A 112 -2.94 -5.24 4.79
CA ALA A 112 -3.68 -4.38 3.88
C ALA A 112 -5.15 -4.79 3.74
N ALA A 113 -5.45 -6.09 3.77
CA ALA A 113 -6.81 -6.61 3.74
C ALA A 113 -7.55 -6.31 5.04
N ASP A 114 -6.87 -6.39 6.19
CA ASP A 114 -7.44 -6.05 7.49
C ASP A 114 -7.77 -4.56 7.59
N ASN A 115 -6.88 -3.69 7.12
CA ASN A 115 -7.18 -2.25 7.01
C ASN A 115 -8.37 -1.98 6.08
N LEU A 116 -8.44 -2.68 4.94
CA LEU A 116 -9.55 -2.54 4.01
C LEU A 116 -10.87 -2.99 4.66
N ALA A 117 -10.87 -4.02 5.51
CA ALA A 117 -12.06 -4.59 6.12
C ALA A 117 -12.90 -3.61 6.95
N THR A 118 -12.28 -2.53 7.45
CA THR A 118 -12.93 -1.50 8.26
C THR A 118 -13.03 -0.15 7.54
N ASP A 119 -12.70 -0.11 6.26
CA ASP A 119 -12.71 1.12 5.45
C ASP A 119 -14.09 1.30 4.82
N GLU A 120 -14.86 2.24 5.37
CA GLU A 120 -16.24 2.53 4.91
C GLU A 120 -16.26 3.35 3.62
N VAL A 121 -15.27 4.21 3.39
CA VAL A 121 -15.14 5.00 2.14
C VAL A 121 -14.99 4.05 0.95
N LEU A 122 -14.16 3.02 1.10
CA LEU A 122 -13.97 2.00 0.07
C LEU A 122 -15.11 0.97 0.04
N ALA A 123 -15.87 0.80 1.12
CA ALA A 123 -17.10 0.00 1.09
C ALA A 123 -18.13 0.63 0.15
N ASP A 124 -18.36 1.94 0.31
CA ASP A 124 -19.29 2.70 -0.51
C ASP A 124 -18.76 2.89 -1.94
N GLY A 125 -17.48 3.26 -2.06
CA GLY A 125 -16.85 3.55 -3.35
C GLY A 125 -16.70 2.35 -4.29
N LEU A 126 -16.54 1.13 -3.74
CA LEU A 126 -16.50 -0.10 -4.55
C LEU A 126 -17.89 -0.71 -4.79
N GLY A 127 -18.91 -0.20 -4.09
CA GLY A 127 -20.30 -0.59 -4.27
C GLY A 127 -20.69 -1.92 -3.61
N GLN A 128 -21.89 -2.37 -3.96
CA GLN A 128 -22.57 -3.49 -3.31
C GLN A 128 -22.65 -4.71 -4.22
N THR A 129 -22.71 -5.88 -3.60
CA THR A 129 -23.08 -7.17 -4.20
C THR A 129 -24.45 -7.59 -3.68
N ALA A 130 -24.92 -8.78 -4.09
CA ALA A 130 -26.17 -9.33 -3.55
C ALA A 130 -26.10 -9.62 -2.03
N ASP A 131 -24.90 -9.89 -1.52
CA ASP A 131 -24.67 -10.35 -0.14
C ASP A 131 -24.05 -9.27 0.77
N GLY A 132 -23.94 -8.02 0.29
CA GLY A 132 -23.33 -6.90 1.03
C GLY A 132 -22.22 -6.19 0.25
N PRO A 133 -21.39 -5.35 0.92
CA PRO A 133 -20.36 -4.56 0.27
C PRO A 133 -19.37 -5.43 -0.53
N TYR A 134 -19.02 -5.02 -1.75
CA TYR A 134 -18.00 -5.70 -2.57
C TYR A 134 -16.66 -5.81 -1.84
N ARG A 135 -16.35 -4.79 -1.03
CA ARG A 135 -15.20 -4.71 -0.12
C ARG A 135 -15.06 -5.96 0.75
N ASP A 136 -16.16 -6.49 1.31
CA ASP A 136 -16.13 -7.66 2.20
C ASP A 136 -15.75 -8.94 1.44
N TYR A 137 -16.32 -9.14 0.25
CA TYR A 137 -15.96 -10.23 -0.64
C TYR A 137 -14.47 -10.15 -1.03
N PHE A 138 -13.99 -8.97 -1.42
CA PHE A 138 -12.61 -8.77 -1.81
C PHE A 138 -11.64 -9.07 -0.67
N VAL A 139 -11.93 -8.58 0.54
CA VAL A 139 -11.15 -8.85 1.76
C VAL A 139 -11.05 -10.35 2.03
N LYS A 140 -12.17 -11.07 1.96
CA LYS A 140 -12.20 -12.53 2.14
C LYS A 140 -11.24 -13.24 1.17
N VAL A 141 -11.38 -12.95 -0.13
CA VAL A 141 -10.55 -13.56 -1.18
C VAL A 141 -9.06 -13.28 -0.94
N LYS A 142 -8.71 -12.06 -0.54
CA LYS A 142 -7.31 -11.66 -0.31
C LYS A 142 -6.71 -12.29 0.96
N ARG A 143 -7.51 -12.47 2.01
CA ARG A 143 -7.10 -13.23 3.20
C ARG A 143 -6.85 -14.69 2.88
N GLU A 144 -7.75 -15.31 2.10
CA GLU A 144 -7.59 -16.70 1.65
C GLU A 144 -6.32 -16.88 0.79
N GLU A 145 -6.04 -15.96 -0.14
CA GLU A 145 -4.81 -15.96 -0.94
C GLU A 145 -3.56 -15.87 -0.05
N PHE A 146 -3.54 -14.95 0.91
CA PHE A 146 -2.41 -14.79 1.83
C PHE A 146 -2.17 -16.06 2.65
N LEU A 147 -3.23 -16.63 3.23
CA LEU A 147 -3.13 -17.84 4.06
C LEU A 147 -2.68 -19.04 3.23
N ALA A 148 -3.15 -19.17 1.99
CA ALA A 148 -2.70 -20.22 1.08
C ALA A 148 -1.18 -20.14 0.86
N HIS A 149 -0.65 -18.94 0.59
CA HIS A 149 0.81 -18.75 0.43
C HIS A 149 1.58 -18.94 1.74
N HIS A 150 1.01 -18.51 2.88
CA HIS A 150 1.65 -18.62 4.19
C HIS A 150 1.76 -20.07 4.68
N HIS A 151 0.85 -20.95 4.27
CA HIS A 151 0.88 -22.38 4.64
C HIS A 151 1.83 -23.22 3.78
N GLU A 152 2.43 -22.65 2.73
CA GLU A 152 3.44 -23.33 1.93
C GLU A 152 4.80 -23.33 2.66
N VAL A 153 5.49 -24.48 2.68
CA VAL A 153 6.89 -24.56 3.10
C VAL A 153 7.77 -24.17 1.91
N ALA A 154 8.36 -22.99 1.95
CA ALA A 154 9.21 -22.50 0.87
C ALA A 154 10.59 -23.16 0.88
N ALA A 155 11.23 -23.25 -0.29
CA ALA A 155 12.61 -23.76 -0.40
C ALA A 155 13.59 -23.02 0.52
N ALA A 156 13.43 -21.69 0.68
CA ALA A 156 14.27 -20.89 1.57
C ALA A 156 14.15 -21.30 3.05
N GLU A 157 13.00 -21.79 3.49
CA GLU A 157 12.84 -22.28 4.87
C GLU A 157 13.59 -23.60 5.06
N ILE A 158 13.55 -24.48 4.05
CA ILE A 158 14.33 -25.72 4.05
C ILE A 158 15.82 -25.41 4.07
N ASP A 159 16.28 -24.54 3.17
CA ASP A 159 17.70 -24.17 3.03
C ASP A 159 18.25 -23.53 4.31
N ASN A 160 17.47 -22.69 4.98
CA ASN A 160 17.93 -21.95 6.17
C ASN A 160 17.79 -22.75 7.47
N TYR A 161 16.78 -23.60 7.60
CA TYR A 161 16.40 -24.17 8.90
C TYR A 161 16.62 -25.68 9.02
N LEU A 162 16.56 -26.46 7.92
CA LEU A 162 16.60 -27.94 7.98
C LEU A 162 17.88 -28.49 8.62
N THR A 163 19.01 -27.79 8.48
CA THR A 163 20.30 -28.22 9.05
C THR A 163 20.70 -27.46 10.30
N LEU A 164 19.98 -26.38 10.63
CA LEU A 164 20.27 -25.51 11.77
C LEU A 164 19.57 -26.00 13.05
N PHE A 165 18.40 -26.63 12.91
CA PHE A 165 17.58 -27.19 13.99
C PHE A 165 17.31 -28.67 13.72
#